data_AF-A0A527TLW1-F1
#
_entry.id   AF-A0A527TLW1-F1
#
_cell.length_a   1.000
_cell.length_b   1.000
_cell.length_c   1.000
_cell.angle_alpha   90.00
_cell.angle_beta   90.00
_cell.angle_gamma   90.00
#
_symmetry.space_group_name_H-M   'P 1'
#
loop_
_entity.id
_entity.type
_entity.pdbx_description
1 polymer ?
#
loop_
_entity_poly.entity_id
_entity_poly.type
_entity_poly.pdbx_seq_one_letter_code
_entity_poly.pdbx_strand_id
1 'polypeptide(L)' 'LKHYKVLHEKNVILSVVTAPQPVVPDSERVKLETVNELFMRVTLTFGYMEQPNIPRALAICRKQGWKFDIMTTSFFL' A
#
# COMPACT_ATOMS: atom_id res chain seq x y z
N LEU A 1 -2.82 -13.38 -15.20
CA LEU A 1 -1.63 -12.92 -15.96
C LEU A 1 -1.86 -12.99 -17.47
N LYS A 2 -2.85 -12.26 -17.99
CA LYS A 2 -3.17 -12.15 -19.41
C LYS A 2 -3.50 -10.67 -19.61
N HIS A 3 -2.78 -9.97 -20.47
CA HIS A 3 -2.92 -8.52 -20.75
C HIS A 3 -2.16 -7.62 -19.77
N TYR A 4 -0.89 -7.37 -20.09
CA TYR A 4 -0.22 -6.06 -20.19
C TYR A 4 1.27 -6.38 -20.12
N LYS A 5 1.89 -6.46 -21.30
CA LYS A 5 3.32 -6.72 -21.49
C LYS A 5 4.15 -5.47 -21.14
N VAL A 6 3.92 -4.89 -19.97
CA VAL A 6 4.77 -3.84 -19.41
C VAL A 6 4.81 -4.05 -17.90
N LEU A 7 5.84 -4.73 -17.42
CA LEU A 7 6.24 -4.61 -16.01
C LEU A 7 6.69 -3.15 -15.86
N HIS A 8 6.02 -2.39 -15.00
CA HIS A 8 6.61 -1.14 -14.52
C HIS A 8 7.94 -1.48 -13.81
N GLU A 9 8.91 -0.59 -13.89
CA GLU A 9 10.24 -0.76 -13.26
C GLU A 9 10.14 -1.06 -11.74
N LYS A 10 8.99 -0.80 -11.11
CA LYS A 10 8.66 -1.13 -9.72
C LYS A 10 7.25 -1.69 -9.60
N ASN A 11 7.10 -2.87 -8.99
CA ASN A 11 5.81 -3.52 -8.74
C ASN A 11 5.46 -3.42 -7.26
N VAL A 12 4.19 -3.14 -6.95
CA VAL A 12 3.70 -3.05 -5.58
C VAL A 12 2.57 -4.03 -5.35
N ILE A 13 2.75 -4.89 -4.35
CA ILE A 13 1.71 -5.77 -3.82
C ILE A 13 1.04 -5.03 -2.67
N LEU A 14 -0.19 -4.55 -2.88
CA LEU A 14 -0.97 -3.89 -1.83
C LEU A 14 -1.83 -4.92 -1.10
N SER A 15 -1.78 -4.91 0.23
CA SER A 15 -2.63 -5.72 1.10
C SER A 15 -3.35 -4.81 2.08
N VAL A 16 -4.66 -5.01 2.24
CA VAL A 16 -5.47 -4.28 3.21
C VAL A 16 -5.92 -5.27 4.29
N VAL A 17 -5.61 -4.94 5.55
CA VAL A 17 -5.89 -5.79 6.70
C VAL A 17 -6.76 -5.02 7.69
N THR A 18 -7.78 -5.68 8.22
CA THR A 18 -8.59 -5.15 9.31
C THR A 18 -8.03 -5.63 10.64
N ALA A 19 -7.69 -4.69 11.53
CA ALA A 19 -7.24 -4.95 12.89
C ALA A 19 -8.42 -5.18 13.84
N PRO A 20 -8.24 -5.96 14.91
CA PRO A 20 -9.26 -6.19 15.93
C PRO A 20 -9.49 -4.99 16.86
N GLN A 21 -8.71 -3.92 16.73
CA GLN A 21 -8.87 -2.66 17.46
C GLN A 21 -9.81 -1.71 16.68
N PRO A 22 -10.56 -0.82 17.35
CA PRO A 22 -11.53 0.04 16.68
C PRO A 22 -10.87 1.03 15.70
N VAL A 23 -9.70 1.55 16.06
CA VAL A 23 -8.91 2.51 15.27
C VAL A 23 -7.43 2.16 15.41
N VAL A 24 -6.67 2.29 14.33
CA VAL A 24 -5.21 2.04 14.30
C VAL A 24 -4.43 3.37 14.22
N PRO A 25 -3.35 3.55 14.99
CA PRO A 25 -2.53 4.76 14.91
C PRO A 25 -1.77 4.85 13.58
N ASP A 26 -1.46 6.06 13.12
CA ASP A 26 -0.78 6.28 11.83
C ASP A 26 0.59 5.59 11.73
N SER A 27 1.26 5.34 12.86
CA SER A 27 2.52 4.59 12.94
C SER A 27 2.37 3.11 12.56
N GLU A 28 1.18 2.52 12.76
CA GLU A 28 0.88 1.10 12.48
C GLU A 28 0.03 0.92 11.21
N ARG A 29 -0.48 2.03 10.66
CA ARG A 29 -1.36 2.05 9.49
C ARG A 29 -0.67 1.56 8.22
N VAL A 30 0.64 1.70 8.12
CA VAL A 30 1.42 1.33 6.94
C VAL A 30 2.63 0.49 7.34
N LYS A 31 2.79 -0.66 6.69
CA LYS A 31 4.02 -1.45 6.71
C LYS A 31 4.54 -1.64 5.29
N LEU A 32 5.82 -1.35 5.11
CA LEU A 32 6.54 -1.49 3.84
C LEU A 32 7.55 -2.64 3.94
N GLU A 33 7.55 -3.53 2.96
CA GLU A 33 8.46 -4.68 2.91
C GLU A 33 9.02 -4.85 1.49
N THR A 34 10.33 -4.73 1.33
CA THR A 34 10.98 -5.04 0.05
C THR A 34 11.04 -6.55 -0.12
N VAL A 35 10.35 -7.09 -1.12
CA VAL A 35 10.31 -8.53 -1.39
C VAL A 35 11.52 -8.93 -2.25
N ASN A 36 11.82 -8.12 -3.28
CA ASN A 36 13.03 -8.21 -4.09
C ASN A 36 13.23 -6.89 -4.87
N GLU A 37 14.20 -6.85 -5.78
CA GLU A 37 14.53 -5.67 -6.58
C GLU A 37 13.36 -5.13 -7.42
N LEU A 38 12.39 -5.98 -7.79
CA LEU A 38 11.26 -5.63 -8.63
C LEU A 38 9.94 -5.47 -7.87
N PHE A 39 9.85 -6.01 -6.65
CA PHE A 39 8.61 -6.09 -5.89
C PHE A 39 8.76 -5.51 -4.48
N MET A 40 7.83 -4.62 -4.12
CA MET A 40 7.58 -4.22 -2.75
C MET A 40 6.18 -4.65 -2.31
N ARG A 41 6.02 -5.00 -1.04
CA ARG A 41 4.74 -5.23 -0.40
C ARG A 41 4.40 -4.04 0.50
N VAL A 42 3.15 -3.62 0.41
CA VAL A 42 2.56 -2.57 1.24
C VAL A 42 1.37 -3.17 1.96
N THR A 43 1.43 -3.21 3.28
CA THR A 43 0.29 -3.59 4.11
C THR A 43 -0.32 -2.33 4.71
N LEU A 44 -1.59 -2.09 4.41
CA LEU A 44 -2.40 -1.06 5.04
C LEU A 44 -3.25 -1.72 6.12
N THR A 45 -3.20 -1.18 7.34
CA THR A 45 -3.96 -1.69 8.47
C THR A 45 -5.02 -0.67 8.87
N PHE A 46 -6.28 -1.10 8.97
CA PHE A 46 -7.39 -0.28 9.43
C PHE A 46 -8.09 -0.96 10.60
N GLY A 47 -8.49 -0.22 11.62
CA GLY A 47 -9.34 -0.72 12.69
C GLY A 47 -10.75 -1.03 12.19
N TYR A 48 -11.47 -1.90 12.91
CA TYR A 48 -12.79 -2.38 12.47
C TYR A 48 -13.88 -1.30 12.44
N MET A 49 -13.69 -0.14 13.10
CA MET A 49 -14.60 1.00 13.03
C MET A 49 -14.15 2.06 12.01
N GLU A 50 -12.99 1.90 11.37
CA GLU A 50 -12.49 2.87 10.41
C GLU A 50 -13.10 2.65 9.02
N GLN A 51 -13.41 3.74 8.33
CA GLN A 51 -13.74 3.69 6.90
C GLN A 51 -12.42 3.74 6.10
N PRO A 52 -12.01 2.65 5.42
CA PRO A 52 -10.71 2.60 4.77
C PRO A 52 -10.60 3.64 3.64
N ASN A 53 -9.63 4.54 3.76
CA ASN A 53 -9.27 5.48 2.70
C ASN A 53 -7.85 5.16 2.22
N ILE A 54 -7.77 4.31 1.20
CA ILE A 54 -6.51 3.79 0.66
C ILE A 54 -5.60 4.91 0.13
N PRO A 55 -6.07 5.86 -0.72
CA PRO A 55 -5.22 6.96 -1.18
C PRO A 55 -4.65 7.81 -0.04
N ARG A 56 -5.46 8.09 0.99
CA ARG A 56 -5.02 8.83 2.17
C ARG A 56 -3.99 8.05 3.00
N ALA A 57 -4.20 6.75 3.19
CA ALA A 57 -3.25 5.90 3.90
C ALA A 57 -1.90 5.80 3.17
N LEU A 58 -1.91 5.69 1.83
CA LEU A 58 -0.69 5.71 1.02
C LEU A 58 0.05 7.06 1.05
N ALA A 59 -0.65 8.16 1.33
CA ALA A 59 0.02 9.46 1.53
C ALA A 59 0.96 9.46 2.75
N ILE A 60 0.74 8.57 3.73
CA ILE A 60 1.66 8.39 4.88
C ILE A 60 2.98 7.78 4.42
N CYS A 61 2.97 6.87 3.43
CA CYS A 61 4.19 6.29 2.85
C CYS A 61 5.14 7.37 2.31
N ARG A 62 4.58 8.44 1.72
CA ARG A 62 5.37 9.57 1.20
C ARG A 62 6.17 10.28 2.30
N LYS A 63 5.60 10.37 3.51
CA LYS A 63 6.28 10.96 4.68
C LYS A 63 7.42 10.09 5.20
N GLN A 64 7.36 8.77 4.97
CA GLN A 64 8.42 7.82 5.34
C GLN A 64 9.55 7.72 4.29
N GLY A 65 9.63 8.69 3.36
CA GLY A 65 10.70 8.76 2.36
C GLY A 65 10.48 7.90 1.13
N TRP A 66 9.41 7.10 1.09
CA TRP A 66 9.12 6.28 -0.07
C TRP A 66 8.22 7.02 -1.07
N LYS A 67 8.86 7.56 -2.11
CA LYS A 67 8.21 8.31 -3.19
C LYS A 67 7.59 7.36 -4.20
N PHE A 68 6.31 7.07 -4.00
CA PHE A 68 5.48 6.48 -5.03
C PHE A 68 4.56 7.54 -5.63
N ASP A 69 4.55 7.61 -6.96
CA ASP A 69 3.55 8.40 -7.65
C ASP A 69 2.30 7.54 -7.87
N ILE A 70 1.30 7.75 -7.01
CA ILE A 70 0.00 7.09 -7.10
C ILE A 70 -0.63 7.33 -8.48
N MET A 71 -0.34 8.47 -9.12
CA MET A 71 -0.91 8.83 -10.42
C MET A 71 -0.36 7.99 -11.58
N THR A 72 0.87 7.47 -11.45
CA THR A 72 1.49 6.61 -12.48
C THR A 72 1.38 5.13 -12.14
N THR A 73 0.62 4.79 -11.10
CA THR A 73 0.51 3.43 -10.59
C THR A 73 -0.80 2.81 -11.02
N SER A 74 -0.68 1.65 -11.68
CA SER A 74 -1.82 0.79 -11.94
C SER A 74 -2.07 -0.13 -10.75
N PHE A 75 -3.28 -0.07 -10.19
CA PHE A 75 -3.76 -1.00 -9.17
C PHE A 75 -4.55 -2.11 -9.85
N PHE A 76 -4.31 -3.35 -9.44
CA PHE A 76 -5.05 -4.53 -9.90
C PHE A 76 -5.66 -5.19 -8.67
N LEU A 77 -6.97 -5.50 -8.72
CA LEU A 77 -7.71 -6.19 -7.65
C LEU A 77 -7.93 -7.66 -8.05
#